data_AF-A0A350ICW8-F1
#
_entry.id   AF-A0A350ICW8-F1
#
_cell.length_a   1.000
_cell.length_b   1.000
_cell.length_c   1.000
_cell.angle_alpha   90.00
_cell.angle_beta   90.00
_cell.angle_gamma   90.00
#
_symmetry.space_group_name_H-M   'P 1'
#
loop_
_entity.id
_entity.type
_entity.pdbx_description
1 polymer ?
#
loop_
_entity_poly.entity_id
_entity_poly.type
_entity_poly.pdbx_seq_one_letter_code
_entity_poly.pdbx_strand_id
1 'polypeptide(L)'
;MNNPKATSILNEILTKLSAITSVEDSPASEQVDAVVEELSQEVVEEVLADAVEESPEVSEEVVEAATEGSEEVLSEASEEAELSGAYVTEEAFATKVLDMEAKLAEMKSLIEVEMSLQKKQKEELSAQVEKLSAQPAAEAITHNPEAETDKQAVYNFATQRASSTLDRVFNRLNK
;
A
#
# COMPACT_ATOMS: atom_id res chain seq x y z
N MET A 1 -15.85 -34.29 -2.70
CA MET A 1 -16.99 -33.36 -2.85
C MET A 1 -16.44 -31.94 -2.97
N ASN A 2 -16.56 -31.31 -4.14
CA ASN A 2 -16.03 -29.95 -4.35
C ASN A 2 -16.97 -28.94 -3.71
N ASN A 3 -16.59 -28.38 -2.56
CA ASN A 3 -17.37 -27.33 -1.91
C ASN A 3 -17.15 -26.01 -2.67
N PRO A 4 -18.14 -25.49 -3.41
CA PRO A 4 -17.95 -24.32 -4.29
C PRO A 4 -17.58 -23.06 -3.50
N LYS A 5 -17.94 -23.00 -2.21
CA LYS A 5 -17.55 -21.94 -1.28
C LYS A 5 -16.05 -21.96 -0.98
N ALA A 6 -15.45 -23.14 -0.83
CA ALA A 6 -14.01 -23.27 -0.53
C ALA A 6 -13.15 -22.85 -1.72
N THR A 7 -13.56 -23.21 -2.96
CA THR A 7 -12.89 -22.75 -4.18
C THR A 7 -13.06 -21.26 -4.42
N SER A 8 -14.22 -20.68 -4.09
CA SER A 8 -14.44 -19.22 -4.17
C SER A 8 -13.52 -18.45 -3.22
N ILE A 9 -13.38 -18.92 -1.97
CA ILE A 9 -12.52 -18.27 -0.97
C ILE A 9 -11.05 -18.34 -1.38
N LEU A 10 -10.58 -19.49 -1.88
CA LEU A 10 -9.21 -19.64 -2.39
C LEU A 10 -8.92 -18.69 -3.56
N ASN A 11 -9.84 -18.57 -4.50
CA ASN A 11 -9.70 -17.63 -5.61
C ASN A 11 -9.66 -16.17 -5.12
N GLU A 12 -10.49 -15.82 -4.15
CA GLU A 12 -10.51 -14.47 -3.57
C GLU A 12 -9.19 -14.13 -2.88
N ILE A 13 -8.61 -15.08 -2.13
CA ILE A 13 -7.29 -14.92 -1.50
C ILE A 13 -6.19 -14.73 -2.56
N LEU A 14 -6.17 -15.55 -3.62
CA LEU A 14 -5.18 -15.44 -4.68
C LEU A 14 -5.25 -14.08 -5.40
N THR A 15 -6.45 -13.57 -5.68
CA THR A 15 -6.62 -12.25 -6.30
C THR A 15 -6.17 -11.10 -5.40
N LYS A 16 -6.39 -11.21 -4.09
CA LYS A 16 -5.95 -10.19 -3.12
C LYS A 16 -4.42 -10.17 -2.99
N LEU A 17 -3.78 -11.34 -2.99
CA LEU A 17 -2.32 -11.44 -2.95
C LEU A 17 -1.67 -10.85 -4.20
N SER A 18 -2.23 -11.10 -5.41
CA SER A 18 -1.68 -10.51 -6.64
C SER A 18 -1.79 -8.99 -6.70
N ALA A 19 -2.85 -8.42 -6.11
CA ALA A 19 -3.04 -6.97 -6.07
C ALA A 19 -2.02 -6.27 -5.16
N ILE A 20 -1.61 -6.92 -4.08
CA ILE A 20 -0.61 -6.36 -3.14
C ILE A 20 0.79 -6.42 -3.76
N THR A 21 1.16 -7.54 -4.38
CA THR A 21 2.47 -7.69 -5.04
C THR A 21 2.65 -6.77 -6.26
N SER A 22 1.57 -6.36 -6.91
CA SER A 22 1.63 -5.43 -8.04
C SER A 22 1.86 -3.97 -7.63
N VAL A 23 1.67 -3.62 -6.35
CA VAL A 23 1.85 -2.24 -5.84
C VAL A 23 3.28 -2.00 -5.35
N GLU A 24 3.98 -3.04 -4.89
CA GLU A 24 5.36 -2.93 -4.40
C GLU A 24 6.43 -2.85 -5.52
N ASP A 25 6.09 -3.17 -6.78
CA ASP A 25 7.05 -3.24 -7.90
C ASP A 25 6.96 -2.05 -8.89
N SER A 26 6.32 -0.94 -8.50
CA SER A 26 6.16 0.23 -9.39
C SER A 26 7.34 1.21 -9.30
N PRO A 27 7.96 1.64 -10.42
CA PRO A 27 9.14 2.53 -10.46
C PRO A 27 8.80 4.02 -10.17
N ALA A 28 7.84 4.27 -9.28
CA ALA A 28 7.41 5.62 -8.92
C ALA A 28 8.18 6.19 -7.72
N SER A 29 8.93 5.37 -6.98
CA SER A 29 9.72 5.83 -5.83
C SER A 29 11.04 6.50 -6.22
N GLU A 30 11.51 6.33 -7.44
CA GLU A 30 12.85 6.80 -7.87
C GLU A 30 12.82 8.21 -8.51
N GLN A 31 11.64 8.74 -8.86
CA GLN A 31 11.50 10.06 -9.50
C GLN A 31 11.41 11.23 -8.51
N VAL A 32 11.25 10.99 -7.21
CA VAL A 32 11.06 12.06 -6.23
C VAL A 32 12.40 12.63 -5.75
N ASP A 33 13.48 11.84 -5.76
CA ASP A 33 14.79 12.29 -5.27
C ASP A 33 15.56 13.18 -6.26
N ALA A 34 15.34 13.05 -7.57
CA ALA A 34 16.09 13.83 -8.56
C ALA A 34 15.65 15.31 -8.68
N VAL A 35 14.40 15.63 -8.32
CA VAL A 35 13.85 16.99 -8.46
C VAL A 35 14.29 17.92 -7.32
N VAL A 36 14.69 17.35 -6.17
CA VAL A 36 15.08 18.13 -4.99
C VAL A 36 16.51 18.68 -5.11
N GLU A 37 17.38 18.04 -5.90
CA GLU A 37 18.79 18.42 -5.99
C GLU A 37 19.03 19.63 -6.93
N GLU A 38 18.31 19.73 -8.05
CA GLU A 38 18.48 20.85 -9.01
C GLU A 38 18.04 22.22 -8.47
N LEU A 39 17.03 22.27 -7.59
CA LEU A 39 16.52 23.54 -7.02
C LEU A 39 17.46 24.20 -5.99
N SER A 40 18.49 23.47 -5.54
CA SER A 40 19.39 23.94 -4.48
C SER A 40 20.61 24.71 -4.99
N GLN A 41 20.93 24.62 -6.29
CA GLN A 41 22.12 25.28 -6.86
C GLN A 41 21.85 26.64 -7.51
N GLU A 42 20.62 26.92 -7.95
CA GLU A 42 20.31 28.16 -8.69
C GLU A 42 20.16 29.41 -7.79
N VAL A 43 19.94 29.24 -6.48
CA VAL A 43 19.64 30.36 -5.56
C VAL A 43 20.91 31.04 -4.99
N VAL A 44 22.08 30.43 -5.13
CA VAL A 44 23.32 30.91 -4.46
C VAL A 44 24.09 31.94 -5.29
N GLU A 45 23.88 32.03 -6.60
CA GLU A 45 24.71 32.87 -7.49
C GLU A 45 24.21 34.32 -7.68
N GLU A 46 22.97 34.64 -7.33
CA GLU A 46 22.38 35.96 -7.64
C GLU A 46 22.68 37.05 -6.59
N VAL A 47 23.25 36.72 -5.43
CA VAL A 47 23.33 37.66 -4.28
C VAL A 47 24.63 38.49 -4.24
N LEU A 48 25.58 38.30 -5.16
CA LEU A 48 26.96 38.78 -4.98
C LEU A 48 27.44 39.92 -5.90
N ALA A 49 26.60 40.52 -6.73
CA ALA A 49 27.08 41.43 -7.78
C ALA A 49 26.83 42.94 -7.62
N ASP A 50 25.91 43.41 -6.74
CA ASP A 50 25.41 44.79 -6.89
C ASP A 50 25.64 45.71 -5.68
N ALA A 51 26.87 45.70 -5.16
CA ALA A 51 27.31 46.67 -4.17
C ALA A 51 28.60 47.34 -4.64
N VAL A 52 28.49 48.55 -5.24
CA VAL A 52 29.44 49.70 -5.15
C VAL A 52 29.05 50.83 -6.15
N GLU A 53 29.18 52.08 -5.68
CA GLU A 53 29.04 53.43 -6.31
C GLU A 53 27.72 54.18 -5.97
N GLU A 54 27.66 55.04 -4.95
CA GLU A 54 28.17 56.44 -4.79
C GLU A 54 27.10 57.53 -5.13
N SER A 55 26.76 58.33 -4.09
CA SER A 55 25.89 59.54 -3.92
C SER A 55 25.83 60.58 -5.08
N PRO A 56 24.99 61.66 -5.13
CA PRO A 56 24.16 62.34 -4.09
C PRO A 56 22.87 63.10 -4.58
N GLU A 57 21.63 62.72 -4.23
CA GLU A 57 20.41 63.49 -4.58
C GLU A 57 19.44 63.74 -3.38
N VAL A 58 19.94 64.22 -2.25
CA VAL A 58 19.21 64.26 -0.97
C VAL A 58 18.35 65.53 -0.77
N SER A 59 17.48 65.94 -1.71
CA SER A 59 16.61 67.11 -1.42
C SER A 59 15.17 67.14 -1.94
N GLU A 60 14.77 66.32 -2.91
CA GLU A 60 13.34 66.16 -3.28
C GLU A 60 12.74 64.83 -2.76
N GLU A 61 13.57 63.80 -2.60
CA GLU A 61 13.21 62.48 -2.05
C GLU A 61 12.63 62.55 -0.62
N VAL A 62 13.06 63.51 0.19
CA VAL A 62 12.66 63.60 1.61
C VAL A 62 11.19 64.02 1.79
N VAL A 63 10.59 64.69 0.79
CA VAL A 63 9.19 65.14 0.86
C VAL A 63 8.23 64.07 0.32
N GLU A 64 8.60 63.33 -0.73
CA GLU A 64 7.80 62.18 -1.19
C GLU A 64 7.95 60.96 -0.28
N ALA A 65 9.14 60.68 0.26
CA ALA A 65 9.36 59.59 1.23
C ALA A 65 8.60 59.82 2.56
N ALA A 66 8.32 61.08 2.92
CA ALA A 66 7.51 61.40 4.09
C ALA A 66 6.00 61.16 3.84
N THR A 67 5.54 61.28 2.60
CA THR A 67 4.16 60.97 2.21
C THR A 67 3.95 59.48 1.93
N GLU A 68 4.89 58.80 1.26
CA GLU A 68 4.86 57.35 1.07
C GLU A 68 5.04 56.60 2.40
N GLY A 69 6.01 57.01 3.23
CA GLY A 69 6.17 56.43 4.58
C GLY A 69 4.99 56.70 5.52
N SER A 70 4.18 57.74 5.27
CA SER A 70 2.94 57.95 6.02
C SER A 70 1.77 57.11 5.50
N GLU A 71 1.77 56.72 4.23
CA GLU A 71 0.76 55.85 3.61
C GLU A 71 1.08 54.37 3.87
N GLU A 72 2.35 53.99 3.84
CA GLU A 72 2.86 52.67 4.24
C GLU A 72 2.62 52.40 5.72
N VAL A 73 2.92 53.35 6.62
CA VAL A 73 2.63 53.20 8.07
C VAL A 73 1.11 53.12 8.35
N LEU A 74 0.28 53.75 7.51
CA LEU A 74 -1.18 53.65 7.63
C LEU A 74 -1.72 52.34 7.06
N SER A 75 -1.08 51.80 6.02
CA SER A 75 -1.35 50.49 5.43
C SER A 75 -0.93 49.36 6.36
N GLU A 76 0.30 49.39 6.92
CA GLU A 76 0.78 48.43 7.91
C GLU A 76 -0.08 48.45 9.18
N ALA A 77 -0.47 49.63 9.66
CA ALA A 77 -1.37 49.73 10.81
C ALA A 77 -2.79 49.21 10.51
N SER A 78 -3.25 49.31 9.25
CA SER A 78 -4.52 48.75 8.79
C SER A 78 -4.44 47.22 8.64
N GLU A 79 -3.34 46.71 8.08
CA GLU A 79 -3.08 45.28 7.94
C GLU A 79 -2.88 44.61 9.30
N GLU A 80 -2.16 45.22 10.24
CA GLU A 80 -1.99 44.72 11.60
C GLU A 80 -3.32 44.73 12.38
N ALA A 81 -4.18 45.74 12.16
CA ALA A 81 -5.52 45.77 12.71
C ALA A 81 -6.43 44.67 12.14
N GLU A 82 -6.35 44.38 10.84
CA GLU A 82 -7.08 43.28 10.19
C GLU A 82 -6.55 41.89 10.62
N LEU A 83 -5.23 41.76 10.78
CA LEU A 83 -4.56 40.53 11.20
C LEU A 83 -4.82 40.20 12.68
N SER A 84 -4.94 41.20 13.55
CA SER A 84 -5.21 41.01 14.98
C SER A 84 -6.52 40.27 15.29
N GLY A 85 -7.50 40.31 14.38
CA GLY A 85 -8.75 39.56 14.47
C GLY A 85 -8.70 38.16 13.85
N ALA A 86 -7.65 37.83 13.10
CA ALA A 86 -7.49 36.56 12.40
C ALA A 86 -6.72 35.51 13.23
N TYR A 87 -5.98 35.92 14.27
CA TYR A 87 -5.23 35.01 15.13
C TYR A 87 -6.11 34.37 16.21
N VAL A 88 -5.83 33.09 16.48
CA VAL A 88 -6.47 32.35 17.55
C VAL A 88 -5.92 32.86 18.90
N THR A 89 -6.80 33.23 19.82
CA THR A 89 -6.42 33.62 21.18
C THR A 89 -5.63 32.52 21.88
N GLU A 90 -4.64 32.86 22.70
CA GLU A 90 -3.80 31.89 23.43
C GLU A 90 -4.63 30.89 24.25
N GLU A 91 -5.74 31.34 24.86
CA GLU A 91 -6.64 30.46 25.62
C GLU A 91 -7.36 29.42 24.72
N ALA A 92 -7.81 29.84 23.54
CA ALA A 92 -8.43 28.94 22.56
C ALA A 92 -7.42 27.96 21.94
N PHE A 93 -6.15 28.37 21.83
CA PHE A 93 -5.07 27.48 21.41
C PHE A 93 -4.71 26.47 22.51
N ALA A 94 -4.52 26.92 23.74
CA ALA A 94 -4.21 26.07 24.89
C ALA A 94 -5.29 25.01 25.13
N THR A 95 -6.57 25.41 25.04
CA THR A 95 -7.69 24.46 25.15
C THR A 95 -7.70 23.43 24.02
N LYS A 96 -7.44 23.83 22.77
CA LYS A 96 -7.30 22.88 21.65
C LYS A 96 -6.12 21.93 21.83
N VAL A 97 -4.99 22.40 22.33
CA VAL A 97 -3.82 21.56 22.59
C VAL A 97 -4.14 20.52 23.66
N LEU A 98 -4.77 20.92 24.78
CA LEU A 98 -5.21 19.98 25.82
C LEU A 98 -6.21 18.94 25.28
N ASP A 99 -7.15 19.36 24.43
CA ASP A 99 -8.14 18.47 23.82
C ASP A 99 -7.49 17.49 22.82
N MET A 100 -6.45 17.92 22.10
CA MET A 100 -5.64 17.04 21.24
C MET A 100 -4.80 16.06 22.07
N GLU A 101 -4.15 16.52 23.14
CA GLU A 101 -3.38 15.66 24.04
C GLU A 101 -4.26 14.58 24.68
N ALA A 102 -5.48 14.93 25.10
CA ALA A 102 -6.45 13.98 25.62
C ALA A 102 -6.82 12.91 24.57
N LYS A 103 -7.10 13.31 23.33
CA LYS A 103 -7.40 12.38 22.23
C LYS A 103 -6.21 11.48 21.89
N LEU A 104 -4.99 12.03 21.90
CA LEU A 104 -3.77 11.25 21.66
C LEU A 104 -3.52 10.24 22.78
N ALA A 105 -3.77 10.61 24.04
CA ALA A 105 -3.67 9.70 25.18
C ALA A 105 -4.68 8.54 25.07
N GLU A 106 -5.91 8.83 24.66
CA GLU A 106 -6.95 7.83 24.42
C GLU A 106 -6.56 6.88 23.27
N MET A 107 -6.13 7.42 22.12
CA MET A 107 -5.67 6.59 20.99
C MET A 107 -4.49 5.71 21.39
N LYS A 108 -3.52 6.26 22.12
CA LYS A 108 -2.36 5.50 22.59
C LYS A 108 -2.77 4.35 23.52
N SER A 109 -3.70 4.60 24.43
CA SER A 109 -4.24 3.54 25.31
C SER A 109 -4.90 2.42 24.50
N LEU A 110 -5.71 2.78 23.50
CA LEU A 110 -6.40 1.81 22.65
C LEU A 110 -5.41 0.96 21.82
N ILE A 111 -4.38 1.61 21.26
CA ILE A 111 -3.30 0.93 20.53
C ILE A 111 -2.52 -0.01 21.45
N GLU A 112 -2.20 0.39 22.68
CA GLU A 112 -1.49 -0.47 23.64
C GLU A 112 -2.31 -1.72 24.00
N VAL A 113 -3.63 -1.57 24.22
CA VAL A 113 -4.53 -2.69 24.49
C VAL A 113 -4.57 -3.64 23.29
N GLU A 114 -4.79 -3.11 22.08
CA GLU A 114 -4.87 -3.90 20.84
C GLU A 114 -3.56 -4.64 20.56
N MET A 115 -2.41 -3.95 20.65
CA MET A 115 -1.10 -4.56 20.47
C MET A 115 -0.82 -5.65 21.50
N SER A 116 -1.28 -5.48 22.75
CA SER A 116 -1.14 -6.52 23.78
C SER A 116 -1.99 -7.75 23.48
N LEU A 117 -3.20 -7.56 22.93
CA LEU A 117 -4.10 -8.63 22.54
C LEU A 117 -3.55 -9.40 21.34
N GLN A 118 -3.08 -8.69 20.31
CA GLN A 118 -2.48 -9.29 19.12
C GLN A 118 -1.24 -10.11 19.46
N LYS A 119 -0.39 -9.63 20.39
CA LYS A 119 0.76 -10.41 20.88
C LYS A 119 0.32 -11.73 21.51
N LYS A 120 -0.67 -11.71 22.41
CA LYS A 120 -1.22 -12.91 23.05
C LYS A 120 -1.82 -13.89 22.02
N GLN A 121 -2.60 -13.38 21.06
CA GLN A 121 -3.17 -14.20 20.00
C GLN A 121 -2.09 -14.83 19.12
N LYS A 122 -1.06 -14.07 18.76
CA LYS A 122 0.07 -14.57 17.97
C LYS A 122 0.82 -15.67 18.72
N GLU A 123 1.08 -15.49 20.01
CA GLU A 123 1.69 -16.51 20.86
C GLU A 123 0.82 -17.77 20.93
N GLU A 124 -0.48 -17.64 21.17
CA GLU A 124 -1.42 -18.76 21.21
C GLU A 124 -1.49 -19.51 19.87
N LEU A 125 -1.62 -18.78 18.75
CA LEU A 125 -1.64 -19.37 17.41
C LEU A 125 -0.30 -20.04 17.09
N SER A 126 0.82 -19.45 17.48
CA SER A 126 2.14 -20.05 17.28
C SER A 126 2.27 -21.37 18.04
N ALA A 127 1.76 -21.44 19.28
CA ALA A 127 1.73 -22.67 20.07
C ALA A 127 0.78 -23.73 19.46
N GLN A 128 -0.34 -23.32 18.86
CA GLN A 128 -1.23 -24.23 18.13
C GLN A 128 -0.56 -24.79 16.87
N VAL A 129 0.11 -23.94 16.09
CA VAL A 129 0.86 -24.34 14.90
C VAL A 129 1.97 -25.31 15.27
N GLU A 130 2.74 -25.04 16.31
CA GLU A 130 3.80 -25.94 16.79
C GLU A 130 3.23 -27.32 17.15
N LYS A 131 2.14 -27.37 17.93
CA LYS A 131 1.46 -28.62 18.29
C LYS A 131 0.94 -29.39 17.08
N LEU A 132 0.36 -28.71 16.10
CA LEU A 132 -0.16 -29.34 14.88
C LEU A 132 0.97 -29.80 13.96
N SER A 133 2.08 -29.05 13.90
CA SER A 133 3.27 -29.42 13.12
C SER A 133 4.03 -30.62 13.69
N ALA A 134 3.92 -30.86 15.01
CA ALA A 134 4.49 -32.02 15.67
C ALA A 134 3.65 -33.29 15.49
N GLN A 135 2.37 -33.16 15.10
CA GLN A 135 1.56 -34.32 14.76
C GLN A 135 2.02 -34.87 13.41
N PRO A 136 2.22 -36.19 13.28
CA PRO A 136 2.55 -36.80 12.00
C PRO A 136 1.46 -36.44 10.99
N ALA A 137 1.85 -35.97 9.81
CA ALA A 137 0.92 -35.70 8.73
C ALA A 137 0.04 -36.95 8.51
N ALA A 138 -1.27 -36.78 8.65
CA ALA A 138 -2.20 -37.86 8.36
C ALA A 138 -1.91 -38.40 6.95
N GLU A 139 -1.98 -39.72 6.79
CA GLU A 139 -1.78 -40.38 5.50
C GLU A 139 -2.64 -39.70 4.44
N ALA A 140 -2.09 -39.55 3.23
CA ALA A 140 -2.78 -38.90 2.13
C ALA A 140 -4.15 -39.54 1.92
N ILE A 141 -5.20 -38.79 2.20
CA ILE A 141 -6.57 -39.27 1.97
C ILE A 141 -6.75 -39.55 0.48
N THR A 142 -7.11 -40.78 0.14
CA THR A 142 -7.48 -41.15 -1.22
C THR A 142 -8.83 -40.49 -1.53
N HIS A 143 -8.77 -39.29 -2.13
CA HIS A 143 -9.96 -38.50 -2.49
C HIS A 143 -10.79 -39.16 -3.62
N ASN A 144 -10.38 -40.33 -4.12
CA ASN A 144 -11.13 -41.16 -5.04
C ASN A 144 -11.14 -42.63 -4.56
N PRO A 145 -12.15 -43.04 -3.76
CA PRO A 145 -12.27 -44.44 -3.34
C PRO A 145 -12.55 -45.41 -4.50
N GLU A 146 -12.91 -44.91 -5.69
CA GLU A 146 -13.08 -45.74 -6.89
C GLU A 146 -11.80 -45.87 -7.73
N ALA A 147 -10.72 -45.11 -7.42
CA ALA A 147 -9.45 -45.26 -8.14
C ALA A 147 -8.77 -46.62 -7.87
N GLU A 148 -9.09 -47.25 -6.73
CA GLU A 148 -8.59 -48.55 -6.32
C GLU A 148 -9.50 -49.72 -6.70
N THR A 149 -10.60 -49.48 -7.44
CA THR A 149 -11.31 -50.62 -8.03
C THR A 149 -10.42 -51.21 -9.10
N ASP A 150 -9.91 -52.42 -8.83
CA ASP A 150 -9.19 -53.24 -9.80
C ASP A 150 -9.91 -53.13 -11.15
N LYS A 151 -9.22 -52.58 -12.16
CA LYS A 151 -9.75 -52.45 -13.52
C LYS A 151 -10.32 -53.82 -13.89
N GLN A 152 -11.64 -53.90 -14.02
CA GLN A 152 -12.32 -55.17 -14.26
C GLN A 152 -11.59 -55.91 -15.38
N ALA A 153 -11.24 -57.18 -15.12
CA ALA A 153 -10.53 -57.99 -16.09
C ALA A 153 -11.33 -58.00 -17.39
N VAL A 154 -10.80 -57.33 -18.42
CA VAL A 154 -11.41 -57.32 -19.75
C VAL A 154 -11.20 -58.70 -20.34
N TYR A 155 -12.18 -59.57 -20.16
CA TYR A 155 -12.19 -60.88 -20.77
C TYR A 155 -12.46 -60.72 -22.26
N ASN A 156 -11.41 -60.83 -23.07
CA ASN A 156 -11.53 -60.86 -24.52
C ASN A 156 -12.06 -62.23 -24.95
N PHE A 157 -13.36 -62.30 -25.22
CA PHE A 157 -13.99 -63.49 -25.77
C PHE A 157 -13.67 -63.64 -27.27
N ALA A 158 -13.57 -64.89 -27.74
CA ALA A 158 -13.39 -65.23 -29.16
C ALA A 158 -12.08 -64.77 -29.82
N THR A 159 -10.98 -64.71 -29.06
CA THR A 159 -9.61 -64.44 -29.55
C THR A 159 -9.08 -65.50 -30.51
N GLN A 160 -9.62 -66.72 -30.48
CA GLN A 160 -9.24 -67.83 -31.37
C GLN A 160 -10.37 -68.28 -32.31
N ARG A 161 -11.33 -67.40 -32.64
CA ARG A 161 -12.35 -67.76 -33.63
C ARG A 161 -11.73 -67.91 -35.02
N ALA A 162 -12.25 -68.85 -35.81
CA ALA A 162 -11.88 -68.97 -37.22
C ALA A 162 -12.24 -67.66 -37.96
N SER A 163 -11.31 -67.16 -38.78
CA SER A 163 -11.51 -65.90 -39.50
C SER A 163 -12.65 -66.03 -40.53
N SER A 164 -13.64 -65.16 -40.40
CA SER A 164 -14.75 -65.08 -41.34
C SER A 164 -14.29 -64.51 -42.68
N THR A 165 -15.12 -64.66 -43.73
CA THR A 165 -14.85 -64.03 -45.03
C THR A 165 -14.74 -62.51 -44.91
N LEU A 166 -15.54 -61.89 -44.04
CA LEU A 166 -15.46 -60.45 -43.77
C LEU A 166 -14.15 -60.07 -43.08
N ASP A 167 -13.71 -60.82 -42.06
CA ASP A 167 -12.42 -60.58 -41.40
C ASP A 167 -11.26 -60.63 -42.42
N ARG A 168 -11.31 -61.56 -43.38
CA ARG A 168 -10.30 -61.66 -44.45
C ARG A 168 -10.34 -60.47 -45.41
N VAL A 169 -11.53 -59.99 -45.76
CA VAL A 169 -11.69 -58.79 -46.61
C VAL A 169 -11.15 -57.56 -45.89
N PHE A 170 -11.53 -57.34 -44.63
CA PHE A 170 -11.04 -56.21 -43.83
C PHE A 170 -9.53 -56.26 -43.64
N ASN A 171 -8.95 -57.44 -43.36
CA ASN A 171 -7.50 -57.59 -43.26
C ASN A 171 -6.76 -57.34 -44.59
N ARG A 172 -7.45 -57.44 -45.73
CA ARG A 172 -6.89 -57.13 -47.04
C ARG A 172 -7.02 -55.64 -47.41
N LEU A 173 -8.06 -54.98 -46.91
CA LEU A 173 -8.29 -53.53 -47.09
C LEU A 173 -7.43 -52.69 -46.15
N ASN A 174 -7.18 -53.17 -44.93
CA ASN A 174 -6.38 -52.48 -43.91
C ASN A 174 -4.89 -52.82 -43.98
N LYS A 175 -4.41 -53.30 -45.14
CA LYS A 175 -2.99 -53.54 -45.43
C LYS A 175 -2.38 -52.37 -46.19
#